data_AF-A0A939RIL1-F1
#
_entry.id   AF-A0A939RIL1-F1
#
_cell.length_a   1.000
_cell.length_b   1.000
_cell.length_c   1.000
_cell.angle_alpha   90.00
_cell.angle_beta   90.00
_cell.angle_gamma   90.00
#
_symmetry.space_group_name_H-M   'P 1'
#
loop_
_entity.id
_entity.type
_entity.pdbx_description
1 polymer ?
#
loop_
_entity_poly.entity_id
_entity_poly.type
_entity_poly.pdbx_seq_one_letter_code
_entity_poly.pdbx_strand_id
1 'polypeptide(L)'
;MALASPTWQREVWLDPDRFEDLDHTVHVLFDDFCDAHNPLPWLGQCLRSEEEVELMARLGAAYSAVQDSVGAAARDEVYLDAPGWPAVVASAARLAQVLVSNDHSALSNLHDAGHRWPPGAGPVTSGTQDHHVGS
;
A
#
# COMPACT_ATOMS: atom_id res chain seq x y z
N MET A 1 2.53 -7.13 1.20
CA MET A 1 1.45 -7.51 0.26
C MET A 1 1.68 -8.93 -0.21
N ALA A 2 0.62 -9.74 -0.31
CA ALA A 2 0.70 -11.17 -0.65
C ALA A 2 1.39 -11.45 -2.01
N LEU A 3 1.16 -10.60 -3.02
CA LEU A 3 1.84 -10.67 -4.32
C LEU A 3 3.36 -10.40 -4.28
N ALA A 4 3.88 -9.81 -3.20
CA ALA A 4 5.28 -9.45 -3.06
C ALA A 4 6.12 -10.48 -2.29
N SER A 5 5.52 -11.58 -1.83
CA SER A 5 6.21 -12.58 -0.98
C SER A 5 6.09 -13.99 -1.56
N PRO A 6 7.12 -14.48 -2.28
CA PRO A 6 7.11 -15.81 -2.89
C PRO A 6 6.94 -16.96 -1.88
N THR A 7 7.51 -16.82 -0.68
CA THR A 7 7.39 -17.81 0.40
C THR A 7 5.97 -17.87 0.94
N TRP A 8 5.33 -16.72 1.18
CA TRP A 8 3.92 -16.66 1.58
C TRP A 8 3.01 -17.28 0.51
N GLN A 9 3.23 -16.98 -0.76
CA GLN A 9 2.44 -17.53 -1.88
C GLN A 9 2.43 -19.05 -1.88
N ARG A 10 3.60 -19.70 -1.76
CA ARG A 10 3.68 -21.17 -1.76
C ARG A 10 3.09 -21.81 -0.51
N GLU A 11 3.16 -21.15 0.64
CA GLU A 11 2.69 -21.70 1.91
C GLU A 11 1.18 -21.50 2.15
N VAL A 12 0.58 -20.49 1.49
CA VAL A 12 -0.79 -20.03 1.78
C VAL A 12 -1.74 -20.29 0.62
N TRP A 13 -1.37 -19.98 -0.62
CA TRP A 13 -2.27 -20.17 -1.77
C TRP A 13 -2.38 -21.62 -2.25
N LEU A 14 -1.49 -22.50 -1.79
CA LEU A 14 -1.57 -23.93 -2.09
C LEU A 14 -2.45 -24.72 -1.10
N ASP A 15 -3.07 -24.04 -0.13
CA ASP A 15 -4.04 -24.60 0.83
C ASP A 15 -5.33 -23.74 0.87
N PRO A 16 -6.13 -23.74 -0.21
CA PRO A 16 -7.29 -22.85 -0.37
C PRO A 16 -8.43 -23.15 0.62
N ASP A 17 -8.43 -24.31 1.28
CA ASP A 17 -9.39 -24.64 2.33
C ASP A 17 -9.13 -23.84 3.63
N ARG A 18 -7.96 -23.19 3.75
CA ARG A 18 -7.54 -22.43 4.94
C ARG A 18 -7.29 -20.94 4.68
N PHE A 19 -7.05 -20.54 3.45
CA PHE A 19 -6.68 -19.17 3.10
C PHE A 19 -7.25 -18.73 1.74
N GLU A 20 -7.32 -17.42 1.53
CA GLU A 20 -7.70 -16.82 0.25
C GLU A 20 -6.71 -17.20 -0.86
N ASP A 21 -7.21 -17.67 -2.00
CA ASP A 21 -6.41 -18.10 -3.15
C ASP A 21 -5.93 -16.91 -4.01
N LEU A 22 -5.18 -17.20 -5.09
CA LEU A 22 -4.67 -16.16 -5.99
C LEU A 22 -5.82 -15.40 -6.66
N ASP A 23 -6.87 -16.12 -7.08
CA ASP A 23 -8.03 -15.51 -7.76
C ASP A 23 -8.71 -14.48 -6.85
N HIS A 24 -8.94 -14.83 -5.58
CA HIS A 24 -9.45 -13.90 -4.58
C HIS A 24 -8.53 -12.69 -4.38
N THR A 25 -7.23 -12.93 -4.23
CA THR A 25 -6.26 -11.84 -4.03
C THR A 25 -6.25 -10.87 -5.21
N VAL A 26 -6.31 -11.40 -6.43
CA VAL A 26 -6.34 -10.62 -7.67
C VAL A 26 -7.63 -9.82 -7.75
N HIS A 27 -8.79 -10.43 -7.49
CA HIS A 27 -10.08 -9.73 -7.47
C HIS A 27 -10.08 -8.54 -6.50
N VAL A 28 -9.62 -8.76 -5.25
CA VAL A 28 -9.59 -7.69 -4.26
C VAL A 28 -8.63 -6.57 -4.67
N LEU A 29 -7.45 -6.92 -5.19
CA LEU A 29 -6.44 -5.92 -5.53
C LEU A 29 -6.78 -5.14 -6.81
N PHE A 30 -7.31 -5.81 -7.82
CA PHE A 30 -7.49 -5.27 -9.17
C PHE A 30 -8.93 -4.86 -9.50
N ASP A 31 -9.92 -5.20 -8.69
CA ASP A 31 -11.32 -4.78 -8.92
C ASP A 31 -11.87 -3.98 -7.73
N ASP A 32 -11.71 -4.47 -6.49
CA ASP A 32 -12.29 -3.80 -5.31
C ASP A 32 -11.45 -2.61 -4.82
N PHE A 33 -10.12 -2.76 -4.80
CA PHE A 33 -9.22 -1.71 -4.33
C PHE A 33 -8.92 -0.67 -5.42
N CYS A 34 -8.59 -1.11 -6.62
CA CYS A 34 -8.25 -0.25 -7.74
C CYS A 34 -8.32 -1.04 -9.04
N ASP A 35 -9.05 -0.53 -10.04
CA ASP A 35 -9.00 -1.06 -11.41
C ASP A 35 -7.56 -0.98 -11.95
N ALA A 36 -6.87 -2.11 -12.02
CA ALA A 36 -5.48 -2.16 -12.45
C ALA A 36 -5.29 -1.95 -13.96
N HIS A 37 -6.34 -2.12 -14.76
CA HIS A 37 -6.35 -1.81 -16.19
C HIS A 37 -6.63 -0.32 -16.45
N ASN A 38 -7.23 0.37 -15.50
CA ASN A 38 -7.46 1.81 -15.54
C ASN A 38 -7.27 2.46 -14.14
N PRO A 39 -6.02 2.58 -13.65
CA PRO A 39 -5.77 3.04 -12.28
C PRO A 39 -5.86 4.56 -12.09
N LEU A 40 -5.82 5.35 -13.16
CA LEU A 40 -5.80 6.82 -13.08
C LEU A 40 -7.00 7.44 -12.34
N PRO A 41 -8.26 6.99 -12.55
CA PRO A 41 -9.42 7.50 -11.81
C PRO A 41 -9.33 7.28 -10.28
N TRP A 42 -8.46 6.37 -9.82
CA TRP A 42 -8.27 6.05 -8.42
C TRP A 42 -7.23 6.94 -7.72
N LEU A 43 -6.60 7.86 -8.47
CA LEU A 43 -5.73 8.89 -7.92
C LEU A 43 -6.51 9.85 -7.02
N GLY A 44 -5.99 10.07 -5.81
CA GLY A 44 -6.64 10.80 -4.73
C GLY A 44 -7.64 9.98 -3.92
N GLN A 45 -7.91 8.72 -4.30
CA GLN A 45 -8.81 7.81 -3.58
C GLN A 45 -8.00 6.70 -2.89
N CYS A 46 -7.62 5.68 -3.66
CA CYS A 46 -6.83 4.54 -3.20
C CYS A 46 -5.34 4.71 -3.53
N LEU A 47 -5.03 5.51 -4.55
CA LEU A 47 -3.67 5.85 -4.97
C LEU A 47 -3.41 7.32 -4.68
N ARG A 48 -2.21 7.66 -4.21
CA ARG A 48 -1.83 9.01 -3.75
C ARG A 48 -0.95 9.76 -4.72
N SER A 49 -0.25 9.05 -5.61
CA SER A 49 0.69 9.67 -6.54
C SER A 49 0.60 9.08 -7.94
N GLU A 50 1.07 9.83 -8.92
CA GLU A 50 1.19 9.34 -10.30
C GLU A 50 2.12 8.12 -10.39
N GLU A 51 3.17 8.04 -9.56
CA GLU A 51 4.05 6.88 -9.50
C GLU A 51 3.28 5.61 -9.07
N GLU A 52 2.37 5.72 -8.10
CA GLU A 52 1.53 4.60 -7.68
C GLU A 52 0.57 4.16 -8.80
N VAL A 53 -0.01 5.11 -9.55
CA VAL A 53 -0.85 4.84 -10.73
C VAL A 53 -0.06 4.06 -11.79
N GLU A 54 1.14 4.53 -12.13
CA GLU A 54 1.99 3.84 -13.10
C GLU A 54 2.40 2.44 -12.63
N LEU A 55 2.74 2.29 -11.34
CA LEU A 55 3.14 1.01 -10.79
C LEU A 55 1.97 0.02 -10.75
N MET A 56 0.76 0.49 -10.46
CA MET A 56 -0.45 -0.34 -10.54
C MET A 56 -0.71 -0.80 -11.98
N ALA A 57 -0.60 0.09 -12.97
CA ALA A 57 -0.75 -0.27 -14.38
C ALA A 57 0.31 -1.30 -14.83
N ARG A 58 1.57 -1.12 -14.40
CA ARG A 58 2.66 -2.09 -14.68
C ARG A 58 2.40 -3.45 -14.07
N LEU A 59 1.84 -3.49 -12.86
CA LEU A 59 1.44 -4.74 -12.20
C LEU A 59 0.30 -5.43 -12.96
N GLY A 60 -0.76 -4.70 -13.31
CA GLY A 60 -1.88 -5.23 -14.09
C GLY A 60 -1.46 -5.77 -15.47
N ALA A 61 -0.55 -5.07 -16.15
CA ALA A 61 0.01 -5.52 -17.43
C ALA A 61 0.87 -6.79 -17.30
N ALA A 62 1.71 -6.88 -16.27
CA ALA A 62 2.53 -8.06 -16.03
C ALA A 62 1.66 -9.29 -15.72
N TYR A 63 0.61 -9.11 -14.90
CA TYR A 63 -0.34 -10.18 -14.60
C TYR A 63 -1.12 -10.62 -15.84
N SER A 64 -1.65 -9.67 -16.62
CA SER A 64 -2.38 -9.95 -17.86
C SER A 64 -1.54 -10.73 -18.85
N ALA A 65 -0.23 -10.42 -18.98
CA ALA A 65 0.67 -11.18 -19.85
C ALA A 65 0.85 -12.65 -19.40
N VAL A 66 0.87 -12.92 -18.08
CA VAL A 66 0.88 -14.29 -17.58
C VAL A 66 -0.44 -14.96 -17.87
N GLN A 67 -1.56 -14.31 -17.54
CA GLN A 67 -2.91 -14.81 -17.79
C GLN A 67 -3.15 -15.16 -19.26
N ASP A 68 -2.71 -14.31 -20.20
CA ASP A 68 -2.81 -14.55 -21.64
C ASP A 68 -1.99 -15.78 -22.07
N SER A 69 -0.90 -16.09 -21.36
CA SER A 69 -0.02 -17.21 -21.67
C SER A 69 -0.52 -18.55 -21.13
N VAL A 70 -1.12 -18.57 -19.95
CA VAL A 70 -1.57 -19.81 -19.27
C VAL A 70 -3.07 -20.06 -19.40
N GLY A 71 -3.84 -19.02 -19.74
CA GLY A 71 -5.29 -19.01 -19.81
C GLY A 71 -5.95 -18.59 -18.49
N ALA A 72 -6.98 -17.75 -18.58
CA ALA A 72 -7.68 -17.19 -17.42
C ALA A 72 -8.25 -18.24 -16.45
N ALA A 73 -8.67 -19.41 -16.96
CA ALA A 73 -9.23 -20.49 -16.15
C ALA A 73 -8.17 -21.50 -15.65
N ALA A 74 -6.88 -21.22 -15.84
CA ALA A 74 -5.83 -22.08 -15.30
C ALA A 74 -5.81 -22.04 -13.78
N ARG A 75 -5.35 -23.13 -13.16
CA ARG A 75 -5.16 -23.18 -11.71
C ARG A 75 -3.98 -22.31 -11.28
N ASP A 76 -4.00 -21.83 -10.04
CA ASP A 76 -2.97 -20.99 -9.43
C ASP A 76 -1.55 -21.53 -9.62
N GLU A 77 -1.35 -22.84 -9.49
CA GLU A 77 -0.02 -23.44 -9.63
C GLU A 77 0.58 -23.19 -11.02
N VAL A 78 -0.27 -23.14 -12.05
CA VAL A 78 0.14 -22.87 -13.43
C VAL A 78 0.58 -21.41 -13.60
N TYR A 79 -0.08 -20.47 -12.91
CA TYR A 79 0.36 -19.07 -12.88
C TYR A 79 1.71 -18.93 -12.17
N LEU A 80 1.86 -19.56 -11.00
CA LEU A 80 3.09 -19.48 -10.20
C LEU A 80 4.30 -20.08 -10.91
N ASP A 81 4.09 -21.14 -11.70
CA ASP A 81 5.13 -21.79 -12.50
C ASP A 81 5.38 -21.11 -13.86
N ALA A 82 4.59 -20.09 -14.23
CA ALA A 82 4.75 -19.40 -15.50
C ALA A 82 6.08 -18.62 -15.54
N PRO A 83 6.83 -18.65 -16.66
CA PRO A 83 8.09 -17.90 -16.80
C PRO A 83 7.95 -16.39 -16.60
N GLY A 84 6.76 -15.83 -16.80
CA GLY A 84 6.44 -14.42 -16.59
C GLY A 84 6.12 -14.05 -15.13
N TRP A 85 5.86 -15.02 -14.26
CA TRP A 85 5.48 -14.78 -12.87
C TRP A 85 6.50 -13.93 -12.07
N PRO A 86 7.82 -14.10 -12.23
CA PRO A 86 8.79 -13.23 -11.56
C PRO A 86 8.60 -11.74 -11.85
N ALA A 87 8.10 -11.37 -13.04
CA ALA A 87 7.82 -9.97 -13.37
C ALA A 87 6.62 -9.42 -12.58
N VAL A 88 5.58 -10.25 -12.36
CA VAL A 88 4.43 -9.90 -11.50
C VAL A 88 4.91 -9.61 -10.08
N VAL A 89 5.72 -10.50 -9.52
CA VAL A 89 6.29 -10.36 -8.16
C VAL A 89 7.14 -9.09 -8.06
N ALA A 90 8.00 -8.82 -9.04
CA ALA A 90 8.84 -7.63 -9.04
C ALA A 90 8.02 -6.33 -9.10
N SER A 91 7.00 -6.26 -9.97
CA SER A 91 6.09 -5.12 -10.07
C SER A 91 5.32 -4.92 -8.75
N ALA A 92 4.80 -5.99 -8.16
CA ALA A 92 4.08 -5.94 -6.89
C ALA A 92 4.97 -5.48 -5.73
N ALA A 93 6.20 -5.97 -5.66
CA ALA A 93 7.17 -5.57 -4.65
C ALA A 93 7.49 -4.08 -4.75
N ARG A 94 7.70 -3.56 -5.97
CA ARG A 94 7.96 -2.13 -6.18
C ARG A 94 6.76 -1.27 -5.79
N LEU A 95 5.55 -1.66 -6.20
CA LEU A 95 4.32 -0.96 -5.81
C LEU A 95 4.17 -0.92 -4.28
N ALA A 96 4.36 -2.05 -3.60
CA ALA A 96 4.27 -2.13 -2.15
C ALA A 96 5.27 -1.19 -1.44
N GLN A 97 6.50 -1.11 -1.95
CA GLN A 97 7.51 -0.19 -1.38
C GLN A 97 7.08 1.27 -1.49
N VAL A 98 6.55 1.68 -2.65
CA VAL A 98 6.10 3.06 -2.87
C VAL A 98 4.89 3.40 -2.01
N LEU A 99 3.89 2.50 -1.94
CA LEU A 99 2.73 2.68 -1.07
C LEU A 99 3.13 2.89 0.40
N VAL A 100 3.99 2.01 0.93
CA VAL A 100 4.48 2.11 2.32
C VAL A 100 5.27 3.39 2.55
N SER A 101 6.13 3.77 1.59
CA SER A 101 6.92 5.01 1.68
C SER A 101 6.02 6.25 1.71
N ASN A 102 4.98 6.27 0.87
CA ASN A 102 4.04 7.38 0.78
C ASN A 102 3.12 7.44 2.00
N ASP A 103 2.65 6.30 2.50
CA ASP A 103 1.91 6.19 3.77
C ASP A 103 2.74 6.71 4.95
N HIS A 104 3.99 6.28 5.04
CA HIS A 104 4.90 6.73 6.10
C HIS A 104 5.16 8.24 6.04
N SER A 105 5.37 8.78 4.83
CA SER A 105 5.56 10.22 4.62
C SER A 105 4.30 11.01 4.99
N ALA A 106 3.12 10.53 4.61
CA ALA A 106 1.86 11.16 4.95
C ALA A 106 1.60 11.17 6.47
N LEU A 107 1.87 10.05 7.15
CA LEU A 107 1.75 9.95 8.60
C LEU A 107 2.76 10.85 9.33
N SER A 108 4.00 10.93 8.83
CA SER A 108 5.03 11.81 9.40
C SER A 108 4.65 13.28 9.26
N ASN A 109 4.17 13.68 8.07
CA ASN A 109 3.67 15.04 7.83
C ASN A 109 2.49 15.39 8.74
N LEU A 110 1.58 14.43 8.99
CA LEU A 110 0.46 14.63 9.91
C LEU A 110 0.94 14.79 11.36
N HIS A 111 1.96 14.04 11.78
CA HIS A 111 2.58 14.19 13.09
C HIS A 111 3.20 15.58 13.26
N ASP A 112 3.99 16.02 12.27
CA ASP A 112 4.67 17.32 12.26
C ASP A 112 3.68 18.49 12.18
N ALA A 113 2.55 18.31 11.51
CA ALA A 113 1.49 19.32 11.35
C ALA A 113 0.70 19.62 12.64
N GLY A 114 0.97 18.95 13.77
CA GLY A 114 0.60 19.50 15.09
C GLY A 114 -0.24 18.62 16.00
N HIS A 115 -0.31 17.30 15.81
CA HIS A 115 -0.80 16.40 16.87
C HIS A 115 0.32 16.02 17.85
N ARG A 116 1.02 17.02 18.42
CA ARG A 116 1.86 16.81 19.61
C ARG A 116 0.94 16.75 20.83
N TRP A 117 0.65 15.53 21.27
CA TRP A 117 0.01 15.29 22.57
C TRP A 117 1.08 15.24 23.68
N PRO A 118 0.88 15.93 24.83
CA PRO A 118 -0.30 16.71 25.21
C PRO A 118 -0.23 18.18 24.74
N PRO A 119 -1.38 18.82 24.50
CA PRO A 119 -1.45 20.22 24.10
C PRO A 119 -1.32 21.11 25.35
N GLY A 120 -0.27 21.93 25.38
CA GLY A 120 -0.17 23.06 26.31
C GLY A 120 0.84 22.90 27.44
N ALA A 121 2.09 23.28 27.16
CA ALA A 121 2.91 23.97 28.14
C ALA A 121 3.40 25.26 27.46
N GLY A 122 2.51 26.24 27.37
CA GLY A 122 2.93 27.61 27.06
C GLY A 122 3.90 28.09 28.15
N PRO A 123 4.85 28.97 27.83
CA PRO A 123 5.79 29.48 28.82
C PRO A 123 5.01 30.22 29.91
N VAL A 124 5.17 29.75 31.16
CA VAL A 124 4.62 30.42 32.34
C VAL A 124 5.32 31.77 32.45
N THR A 125 4.63 32.85 32.09
CA THR A 125 5.11 34.19 32.39
C THR A 125 4.96 34.40 33.90
N SER A 126 6.06 34.23 34.62
CA SER A 126 6.15 34.65 36.02
C SER A 126 5.96 36.17 36.10
N GLY A 127 4.73 36.57 36.41
CA GLY A 127 4.44 37.91 36.88
C GLY A 127 4.97 38.07 38.30
N THR A 128 6.12 38.73 38.45
CA THR A 128 6.47 39.36 39.73
C THR A 128 5.90 40.76 39.72
N GLN A 129 4.73 40.91 40.35
CA GLN A 129 4.15 42.20 40.69
C GLN A 129 4.54 42.49 42.14
N ASP A 130 5.69 43.13 42.35
CA ASP A 130 6.03 43.70 43.66
C ASP A 130 5.41 45.10 43.75
N HIS A 131 4.23 45.16 44.37
CA HIS A 131 3.76 46.37 45.04
C HIS A 131 4.43 46.43 46.41
N HIS A 132 5.24 47.47 46.65
CA HIS A 132 5.35 48.01 48.01
C HIS A 132 5.42 49.55 47.96
N VAL A 133 4.31 50.16 48.38
CA VAL A 133 4.19 51.58 48.75
C VAL A 133 3.94 51.63 50.26
N GLY A 134 4.55 52.60 50.94
CA GLY A 134 4.26 53.05 52.31
C GLY A 134 5.30 52.56 53.33
N SER A 135 5.97 53.41 54.12
CA SER A 135 5.74 54.82 54.49
C SER A 135 7.06 55.55 54.77
#